data_AF-A0AAE9SVV8-F1
#
_entry.id   AF-A0AAE9SVV8-F1
#
_cell.length_a   1.000
_cell.length_b   1.000
_cell.length_c   1.000
_cell.angle_alpha   90.00
_cell.angle_beta   90.00
_cell.angle_gamma   90.00
#
_symmetry.space_group_name_H-M   'P 1'
#
loop_
_entity.id
_entity.type
_entity.pdbx_description
1 polymer ?
#
loop_
_entity_poly.entity_id
_entity_poly.type
_entity_poly.pdbx_seq_one_letter_code
_entity_poly.pdbx_strand_id
1 'polypeptide(L)'
;MVKDEAMMIPAFLDQIREFFDISIFLDHSSTDCTPKIIRDSILNAQDAEHAKLYHLVSEGQPQMAVSNFFARKLFKDHDVDYTFLLDCDEFLPFRNRMELERFLLGFNSKSEAIYYRWRNLCPEFLDGKKDVFKNRFYLSKRNEKQSTKVILTKAILKDDDWQLVQGNHYVVHNKGNEIISVRDHSIELYHIPIQSYNKFMLKLMSGSLRLRLEKKLLSQGLGAHWDALNSKISRLGIDHDEILSYSMGYPNKGEIDDLVFLDFDFPYIKAPIIETDAVLSSLLQGMMNQVSRIGLDTDNIVLLEETKSDHEKLPYDFDAKKYLSLNPDVLNSVFNPEFHYMRYGFDEGRLYTQ
;
A
#
# COMPACT_ATOMS: atom_id res chain seq x y z
N MET A 1 -9.36 -2.45 7.28
CA MET A 1 -10.31 -1.97 6.25
C MET A 1 -9.60 -2.11 4.91
N VAL A 2 -10.28 -2.48 3.83
CA VAL A 2 -9.63 -2.79 2.54
C VAL A 2 -10.31 -2.04 1.40
N LYS A 3 -9.52 -1.52 0.46
CA LYS A 3 -9.98 -0.84 -0.75
C LYS A 3 -8.97 -1.06 -1.88
N ASP A 4 -9.37 -1.79 -2.92
CA ASP A 4 -8.59 -1.93 -4.16
C ASP A 4 -7.16 -2.50 -3.96
N GLU A 5 -7.04 -3.53 -3.12
CA GLU A 5 -5.80 -4.17 -2.70
C GLU A 5 -5.54 -5.53 -3.38
N ALA A 6 -6.11 -5.76 -4.57
CA ALA A 6 -6.09 -7.09 -5.21
C ALA A 6 -4.69 -7.70 -5.38
N MET A 7 -3.66 -6.85 -5.45
CA MET A 7 -2.25 -7.27 -5.53
C MET A 7 -1.72 -7.80 -4.20
N MET A 8 -1.89 -7.07 -3.09
CA MET A 8 -1.31 -7.43 -1.78
C MET A 8 -2.19 -8.34 -0.95
N ILE A 9 -3.50 -8.34 -1.21
CA ILE A 9 -4.45 -9.09 -0.40
C ILE A 9 -4.12 -10.59 -0.29
N PRO A 10 -3.54 -11.30 -1.29
CA PRO A 10 -3.13 -12.69 -1.12
C PRO A 10 -2.04 -12.87 -0.05
N ALA A 11 -0.99 -12.03 -0.04
CA ALA A 11 0.06 -12.07 0.98
C ALA A 11 -0.48 -11.68 2.35
N PHE A 12 -1.37 -10.69 2.40
CA PHE A 12 -2.03 -10.31 3.65
C PHE A 12 -2.91 -11.45 4.18
N LEU A 13 -3.61 -12.20 3.33
CA LEU A 13 -4.39 -13.38 3.74
C LEU A 13 -3.51 -14.52 4.26
N ASP A 14 -2.31 -14.71 3.72
CA ASP A 14 -1.32 -15.65 4.29
C ASP A 14 -0.91 -15.25 5.70
N GLN A 15 -0.66 -13.95 5.94
CA GLN A 15 -0.41 -13.42 7.29
C GLN A 15 -1.59 -13.68 8.22
N ILE A 16 -2.81 -13.38 7.77
CA ILE A 16 -3.99 -13.55 8.61
C ILE A 16 -4.14 -15.02 9.04
N ARG A 17 -3.95 -15.96 8.11
CA ARG A 17 -4.01 -17.40 8.40
C ARG A 17 -2.90 -17.89 9.32
N GLU A 18 -1.70 -17.31 9.23
CA GLU A 18 -0.59 -17.70 10.11
C GLU A 18 -0.86 -17.26 11.56
N PHE A 19 -1.33 -16.04 11.78
CA PHE A 19 -1.23 -15.41 13.10
C PHE A 19 -2.54 -15.29 13.88
N PHE A 20 -3.71 -15.35 13.24
CA PHE A 20 -4.96 -14.93 13.87
C PHE A 20 -6.01 -16.03 13.90
N ASP A 21 -6.68 -16.17 15.05
CA ASP A 21 -7.80 -17.10 15.23
C ASP A 21 -9.09 -16.60 14.59
N ILE A 22 -9.29 -15.28 14.62
CA ILE A 22 -10.49 -14.59 14.17
C ILE A 22 -10.09 -13.31 13.45
N SER A 23 -10.66 -13.08 12.27
CA SER A 23 -10.39 -11.91 11.44
C SER A 23 -11.66 -11.30 10.87
N ILE A 24 -11.65 -9.98 10.73
CA ILE A 24 -12.74 -9.21 10.13
C ILE A 24 -12.17 -8.34 9.01
N PHE A 25 -12.63 -8.58 7.80
CA PHE A 25 -12.35 -7.77 6.63
C PHE A 25 -13.51 -6.80 6.40
N LEU A 26 -13.18 -5.53 6.19
CA LEU A 26 -14.13 -4.47 5.88
C LEU A 26 -13.83 -3.94 4.50
N ASP A 27 -14.48 -4.50 3.48
CA ASP A 27 -14.39 -4.01 2.12
C ASP A 27 -15.10 -2.66 2.00
N HIS A 28 -14.32 -1.60 1.77
CA HIS A 28 -14.83 -0.25 1.63
C HIS A 28 -15.22 0.02 0.17
N SER A 29 -16.10 -0.83 -0.37
CA SER A 29 -16.55 -0.73 -1.76
C SER A 29 -15.39 -0.77 -2.76
N SER A 30 -14.51 -1.77 -2.65
CA SER A 30 -13.50 -2.03 -3.69
C SER A 30 -14.18 -2.18 -5.05
N THR A 31 -13.51 -1.63 -6.04
CA THR A 31 -13.92 -1.61 -7.44
C THR A 31 -13.12 -2.59 -8.29
N ASP A 32 -12.05 -3.16 -7.73
CA ASP A 32 -11.30 -4.26 -8.31
C ASP A 32 -11.76 -5.64 -7.78
N CYS A 33 -11.00 -6.69 -8.08
CA CYS A 33 -11.28 -8.05 -7.66
C CYS A 33 -10.95 -8.38 -6.19
N THR A 34 -10.54 -7.40 -5.35
CA THR A 34 -10.19 -7.63 -3.93
C THR A 34 -11.26 -8.40 -3.14
N PRO A 35 -12.56 -8.01 -3.19
CA PRO A 35 -13.58 -8.70 -2.40
C PRO A 35 -13.80 -10.14 -2.86
N LYS A 36 -13.58 -10.40 -4.15
CA LYS A 36 -13.65 -11.75 -4.72
C LYS A 36 -12.50 -12.60 -4.17
N ILE A 37 -11.25 -12.10 -4.19
CA ILE A 37 -10.09 -12.83 -3.68
C ILE A 37 -10.28 -13.18 -2.19
N ILE A 38 -10.74 -12.23 -1.37
CA ILE A 38 -11.00 -12.48 0.05
C ILE A 38 -12.09 -13.55 0.22
N ARG A 39 -13.22 -13.41 -0.48
CA ARG A 39 -14.34 -14.36 -0.37
C ARG A 39 -13.92 -15.77 -0.79
N ASP A 40 -13.22 -15.89 -1.92
CA ASP A 40 -12.75 -17.17 -2.43
C ASP A 40 -11.74 -17.80 -1.46
N SER A 41 -10.84 -17.00 -0.86
CA SER A 41 -9.92 -17.49 0.18
C SER A 41 -10.66 -18.01 1.42
N ILE A 42 -11.64 -17.26 1.94
CA ILE A 42 -12.42 -17.66 3.14
C ILE A 42 -13.20 -18.94 2.87
N LEU A 43 -13.86 -19.05 1.71
CA LEU A 43 -14.67 -20.21 1.34
C LEU A 43 -13.81 -21.46 1.11
N ASN A 44 -12.71 -21.34 0.38
CA ASN A 44 -11.88 -22.48 -0.01
C ASN A 44 -11.11 -23.09 1.17
N ALA A 45 -10.75 -22.29 2.17
CA ALA A 45 -10.01 -22.76 3.33
C ALA A 45 -10.90 -23.37 4.43
N GLN A 46 -12.23 -23.40 4.26
CA GLN A 46 -13.19 -23.67 5.33
C GLN A 46 -13.08 -22.70 6.53
N ASP A 47 -12.45 -21.55 6.33
CA ASP A 47 -12.19 -20.52 7.34
C ASP A 47 -13.42 -19.64 7.63
N ALA A 48 -14.62 -20.02 7.20
CA ALA A 48 -15.83 -19.20 7.36
C ALA A 48 -16.18 -18.91 8.83
N GLU A 49 -15.72 -19.74 9.76
CA GLU A 49 -15.86 -19.51 11.21
C GLU A 49 -14.78 -18.55 11.76
N HIS A 50 -13.62 -18.48 11.08
CA HIS A 50 -12.43 -17.72 11.50
C HIS A 50 -12.28 -16.38 10.79
N ALA A 51 -12.97 -16.15 9.67
CA ALA A 51 -12.83 -14.92 8.90
C ALA A 51 -14.19 -14.45 8.37
N LYS A 52 -14.49 -13.16 8.56
CA LYS A 52 -15.73 -12.54 8.06
C LYS A 52 -15.42 -11.36 7.17
N LEU A 53 -16.04 -11.33 5.98
CA LEU A 53 -16.00 -10.20 5.08
C LEU A 53 -17.31 -9.41 5.17
N TYR A 54 -17.22 -8.15 5.57
CA TYR A 54 -18.31 -7.19 5.55
C TYR A 54 -18.09 -6.19 4.43
N HIS A 55 -19.20 -5.76 3.82
CA HIS A 55 -19.19 -4.67 2.85
C HIS A 55 -19.59 -3.37 3.56
N LEU A 56 -18.69 -2.39 3.53
CA LEU A 56 -18.87 -1.07 4.12
C LEU A 56 -19.32 -0.09 3.04
N VAL A 57 -20.57 0.35 3.18
CA VAL A 57 -21.15 1.42 2.37
C VAL A 57 -21.12 2.70 3.20
N SER A 58 -20.23 3.63 2.85
CA SER A 58 -20.13 4.93 3.51
C SER A 58 -19.73 5.99 2.49
N GLU A 59 -20.22 7.21 2.68
CA GLU A 59 -19.62 8.40 2.09
C GLU A 59 -18.38 8.76 2.94
N GLY A 60 -17.24 9.07 2.31
CA GLY A 60 -15.99 9.42 3.00
C GLY A 60 -15.21 8.24 3.61
N GLN A 61 -14.26 8.52 4.50
CA GLN A 61 -13.41 7.51 5.15
C GLN A 61 -13.73 7.38 6.66
N PRO A 62 -14.71 6.56 7.06
CA PRO A 62 -15.12 6.43 8.46
C PRO A 62 -14.16 5.55 9.28
N GLN A 63 -12.86 5.51 8.94
CA GLN A 63 -11.88 4.56 9.48
C GLN A 63 -11.90 4.52 11.02
N MET A 64 -11.86 5.68 11.67
CA MET A 64 -11.89 5.77 13.13
C MET A 64 -13.18 5.15 13.71
N ALA A 65 -14.35 5.48 13.16
CA ALA A 65 -15.62 4.98 13.65
C ALA A 65 -15.74 3.46 13.48
N VAL A 66 -15.34 2.94 12.31
CA VAL A 66 -15.42 1.49 12.04
C VAL A 66 -14.38 0.70 12.83
N SER A 67 -13.16 1.20 13.00
CA SER A 67 -12.15 0.56 13.86
C SER A 67 -12.65 0.42 15.29
N ASN A 68 -13.22 1.49 15.87
CA ASN A 68 -13.79 1.46 17.21
C ASN A 68 -14.96 0.48 17.32
N PHE A 69 -15.89 0.50 16.36
CA PHE A 69 -17.03 -0.40 16.36
C PHE A 69 -16.60 -1.88 16.30
N PHE A 70 -15.71 -2.23 15.37
CA PHE A 70 -15.32 -3.63 15.17
C PHE A 70 -14.36 -4.14 16.25
N ALA A 71 -13.47 -3.31 16.79
CA ALA A 71 -12.65 -3.69 17.95
C ALA A 71 -13.54 -4.08 19.15
N ARG A 72 -14.58 -3.28 19.43
CA ARG A 72 -15.56 -3.58 20.49
C ARG A 72 -16.38 -4.82 20.18
N LYS A 73 -16.80 -4.97 18.93
CA LYS A 73 -17.55 -6.15 18.48
C LYS A 73 -16.75 -7.43 18.66
N LEU A 74 -15.45 -7.43 18.35
CA LEU A 74 -14.57 -8.57 18.54
C LEU A 74 -14.53 -9.01 19.99
N PHE A 75 -14.22 -8.10 20.92
CA PHE A 75 -14.20 -8.41 22.35
C PHE A 75 -15.56 -8.82 22.93
N LYS A 76 -16.66 -8.30 22.38
CA LYS A 76 -18.01 -8.62 22.86
C LYS A 76 -18.49 -9.98 22.38
N ASP A 77 -18.24 -10.30 21.12
CA ASP A 77 -18.79 -11.48 20.45
C ASP A 77 -17.86 -12.70 20.56
N HIS A 78 -16.60 -12.47 20.92
CA HIS A 78 -15.55 -13.50 20.96
C HIS A 78 -14.65 -13.32 22.19
N ASP A 79 -14.10 -14.43 22.69
CA ASP A 79 -13.17 -14.41 23.82
C ASP A 79 -11.74 -14.09 23.34
N VAL A 80 -11.52 -12.83 22.93
CA VAL A 80 -10.25 -12.37 22.34
C VAL A 80 -9.34 -11.80 23.41
N ASP A 81 -8.07 -12.23 23.41
CA ASP A 81 -7.04 -11.70 24.31
C ASP A 81 -6.35 -10.44 23.74
N TYR A 82 -6.11 -10.41 22.42
CA TYR A 82 -5.42 -9.33 21.72
C TYR A 82 -6.12 -9.01 20.39
N THR A 83 -6.34 -7.72 20.13
CA THR A 83 -6.91 -7.23 18.87
C THR A 83 -5.90 -6.37 18.12
N PHE A 84 -5.60 -6.75 16.89
CA PHE A 84 -4.74 -6.03 15.96
C PHE A 84 -5.59 -5.28 14.93
N LEU A 85 -5.15 -4.09 14.54
CA LEU A 85 -5.83 -3.22 13.59
C LEU A 85 -4.91 -2.90 12.42
N LEU A 86 -4.82 -3.85 11.49
CA LEU A 86 -3.87 -3.82 10.38
C LEU A 86 -4.51 -3.29 9.08
N ASP A 87 -3.71 -2.53 8.34
CA ASP A 87 -3.95 -2.17 6.94
C ASP A 87 -3.30 -3.23 6.01
N CYS A 88 -3.77 -3.36 4.77
CA CYS A 88 -3.35 -4.46 3.88
C CYS A 88 -1.90 -4.36 3.37
N ASP A 89 -1.25 -3.22 3.58
CA ASP A 89 0.16 -2.96 3.34
C ASP A 89 1.01 -3.10 4.63
N GLU A 90 0.46 -3.65 5.71
CA GLU A 90 1.13 -3.83 7.00
C GLU A 90 1.41 -5.30 7.34
N PHE A 91 2.68 -5.59 7.59
CA PHE A 91 3.21 -6.94 7.78
C PHE A 91 3.95 -7.10 9.12
N LEU A 92 3.62 -8.18 9.82
CA LEU A 92 4.13 -8.48 11.15
C LEU A 92 5.57 -9.03 11.08
N PRO A 93 6.46 -8.58 11.98
CA PRO A 93 7.87 -8.96 11.99
C PRO A 93 8.12 -10.28 12.76
N PHE A 94 7.23 -11.27 12.60
CA PHE A 94 7.35 -12.57 13.27
C PHE A 94 7.48 -13.67 12.23
N ARG A 95 8.32 -14.68 12.49
CA ARG A 95 8.51 -15.78 11.54
C ARG A 95 7.34 -16.77 11.54
N ASN A 96 6.61 -16.87 12.65
CA ASN A 96 5.49 -17.78 12.83
C ASN A 96 4.68 -17.40 14.07
N ARG A 97 3.51 -18.04 14.20
CA ARG A 97 2.60 -17.80 15.32
C ARG A 97 3.23 -17.93 16.71
N MET A 98 4.09 -18.92 16.91
CA MET A 98 4.72 -19.16 18.21
C MET A 98 5.61 -17.98 18.65
N GLU A 99 6.26 -17.30 17.71
CA GLU A 99 7.05 -16.10 18.00
C GLU A 99 6.16 -14.91 18.40
N LEU A 100 5.05 -14.70 17.68
CA LEU A 100 4.03 -13.71 18.04
C LEU A 100 3.48 -13.97 19.44
N GLU A 101 3.10 -15.21 19.76
CA GLU A 101 2.55 -15.56 21.08
C GLU A 101 3.55 -15.32 22.21
N ARG A 102 4.84 -15.68 22.02
CA ARG A 102 5.89 -15.39 23.00
C ARG A 102 6.05 -13.89 23.24
N PHE A 103 5.99 -13.09 22.18
CA PHE A 103 6.00 -11.64 22.28
C PHE A 103 4.81 -11.15 23.12
N LEU A 104 3.59 -11.58 22.81
CA LEU A 104 2.37 -11.16 23.51
C LEU A 104 2.36 -11.58 24.99
N LEU A 105 2.85 -12.79 25.31
CA LEU A 105 2.97 -13.30 26.68
C LEU A 105 4.02 -12.58 27.52
N GLY A 106 4.93 -11.83 26.89
CA GLY A 106 5.94 -11.02 27.58
C GLY A 106 5.37 -9.79 28.30
N PHE A 107 4.12 -9.40 28.01
CA PHE A 107 3.51 -8.20 28.57
C PHE A 107 2.71 -8.47 29.84
N ASN A 108 2.58 -7.43 30.66
CA ASN A 108 1.76 -7.46 31.87
C ASN A 108 0.28 -7.63 31.49
N SER A 109 -0.42 -8.56 32.13
CA SER A 109 -1.85 -8.82 31.89
C SER A 109 -2.77 -7.64 32.22
N LYS A 110 -2.28 -6.61 32.91
CA LYS A 110 -3.00 -5.35 33.18
C LYS A 110 -2.79 -4.28 32.10
N SER A 111 -1.86 -4.46 31.17
CA SER A 111 -1.64 -3.51 30.08
C SER A 111 -2.83 -3.57 29.14
N GLU A 112 -3.51 -2.45 28.92
CA GLU A 112 -4.69 -2.30 28.06
C GLU A 112 -4.34 -2.10 26.59
N ALA A 113 -3.16 -1.53 26.32
CA ALA A 113 -2.65 -1.29 24.98
C ALA A 113 -1.16 -1.55 24.89
N ILE A 114 -0.73 -2.14 23.78
CA ILE A 114 0.67 -2.33 23.42
C ILE A 114 0.95 -1.49 22.18
N TYR A 115 1.98 -0.66 22.27
CA TYR A 115 2.44 0.19 21.19
C TYR A 115 3.73 -0.36 20.60
N TYR A 116 3.74 -0.52 19.29
CA TYR A 116 4.90 -0.96 18.52
C TYR A 116 5.18 0.04 17.40
N ARG A 117 6.42 0.03 16.92
CA ARG A 117 6.88 0.97 15.89
C ARG A 117 6.25 0.63 14.56
N TRP A 118 6.01 1.67 13.77
CA TRP A 118 5.56 1.57 12.40
C TRP A 118 6.71 1.98 11.48
N ARG A 119 7.20 1.03 10.68
CA ARG A 119 8.45 1.16 9.90
C ARG A 119 8.14 1.04 8.42
N ASN A 120 8.39 2.12 7.69
CA ASN A 120 8.23 2.11 6.24
C ASN A 120 9.32 1.29 5.56
N LEU A 121 8.90 0.48 4.60
CA LEU A 121 9.73 -0.30 3.70
C LEU A 121 9.49 0.14 2.25
N CYS A 122 10.50 -0.03 1.39
CA CYS A 122 10.35 0.09 -0.05
C CYS A 122 10.86 -1.19 -0.72
N PRO A 123 10.09 -1.86 -1.59
CA PRO A 123 10.61 -2.97 -2.40
C PRO A 123 11.82 -2.51 -3.22
N GLU A 124 12.81 -3.41 -3.39
CA GLU A 124 13.97 -3.16 -4.25
C GLU A 124 13.57 -2.92 -5.71
N PHE A 125 12.54 -3.65 -6.18
CA PHE A 125 12.02 -3.53 -7.53
C PHE A 125 10.58 -3.05 -7.49
N LEU A 126 10.30 -1.98 -8.23
CA LEU A 126 8.98 -1.36 -8.35
C LEU A 126 8.36 -1.58 -9.74
N ASP A 127 8.91 -2.52 -10.53
CA ASP A 127 8.48 -2.82 -11.89
C ASP A 127 7.15 -3.59 -11.97
N GLY A 128 6.66 -4.09 -10.83
CA GLY A 128 5.45 -4.91 -10.73
C GLY A 128 5.60 -6.33 -11.28
N LYS A 129 6.69 -6.65 -11.98
CA LYS A 129 6.90 -7.94 -12.65
C LYS A 129 7.54 -8.98 -11.72
N LYS A 130 8.31 -8.51 -10.75
CA LYS A 130 8.97 -9.37 -9.76
C LYS A 130 8.10 -9.52 -8.52
N ASP A 131 8.17 -10.71 -7.92
CA ASP A 131 7.50 -10.97 -6.66
C ASP A 131 8.11 -10.12 -5.55
N VAL A 132 7.31 -9.23 -4.97
CA VAL A 132 7.71 -8.27 -3.94
C VAL A 132 8.37 -8.98 -2.75
N PHE A 133 7.85 -10.14 -2.31
CA PHE A 133 8.34 -10.85 -1.13
C PHE A 133 9.43 -11.89 -1.41
N LYS A 134 9.83 -12.07 -2.67
CA LYS A 134 11.03 -12.86 -3.05
C LYS A 134 12.27 -11.99 -3.28
N ASN A 135 12.13 -10.68 -3.11
CA ASN A 135 13.21 -9.71 -3.26
C ASN A 135 13.41 -8.95 -1.95
N ARG A 136 14.38 -8.02 -1.94
CA ARG A 136 14.76 -7.28 -0.75
C ARG A 136 13.89 -6.04 -0.57
N PHE A 137 13.87 -5.53 0.65
CA PHE A 137 13.27 -4.24 0.99
C PHE A 137 14.33 -3.29 1.51
N TYR A 138 14.24 -2.03 1.10
CA TYR A 138 14.95 -0.93 1.73
C TYR A 138 14.21 -0.47 2.99
N LEU A 139 14.97 -0.13 4.02
CA LEU A 139 14.53 0.67 5.16
C LEU A 139 15.57 1.73 5.49
N SER A 140 15.13 2.88 6.01
CA SER A 140 16.05 3.89 6.55
C SER A 140 16.67 3.40 7.86
N LYS A 141 17.98 3.57 8.10
CA LYS A 141 18.58 3.37 9.43
C LYS A 141 18.11 4.42 10.43
N ARG A 142 17.79 5.63 9.96
CA ARG A 142 17.37 6.73 10.83
C ARG A 142 16.02 6.37 11.43
N ASN A 143 15.95 6.38 12.76
CA ASN A 143 14.68 6.44 13.47
C ASN A 143 14.15 7.87 13.33
N GLU A 144 13.58 8.21 12.18
CA GLU A 144 12.78 9.42 12.03
C GLU A 144 11.54 9.34 12.95
N LYS A 145 10.72 10.40 13.02
CA LYS A 145 9.49 10.44 13.84
C LYS A 145 8.53 9.32 13.42
N GLN A 146 8.75 8.12 13.94
CA GLN A 146 7.97 6.93 13.62
C GLN A 146 6.66 6.99 14.37
N SER A 147 5.58 6.97 13.61
CA SER A 147 4.26 6.70 14.16
C SER A 147 4.26 5.34 14.86
N THR A 148 3.38 5.17 15.83
CA THR A 148 3.12 3.86 16.44
C THR A 148 1.85 3.27 15.88
N LYS A 149 1.68 1.97 16.01
CA LYS A 149 0.39 1.29 15.90
C LYS A 149 0.05 0.65 17.25
N VAL A 150 -1.22 0.35 17.44
CA VAL A 150 -1.74 -0.14 18.72
C VAL A 150 -2.32 -1.55 18.59
N ILE A 151 -1.93 -2.42 19.51
CA ILE A 151 -2.64 -3.65 19.83
C ILE A 151 -3.47 -3.35 21.08
N LEU A 152 -4.77 -3.64 21.01
CA LEU A 152 -5.62 -3.62 22.18
C LEU A 152 -5.55 -4.97 22.88
N THR A 153 -5.49 -4.98 24.20
CA THR A 153 -5.58 -6.21 24.98
C THR A 153 -6.96 -6.31 25.61
N LYS A 154 -7.32 -7.51 26.08
CA LYS A 154 -8.55 -7.75 26.84
C LYS A 154 -8.70 -6.87 28.09
N ALA A 155 -7.59 -6.38 28.66
CA ALA A 155 -7.63 -5.49 29.82
C ALA A 155 -8.30 -4.15 29.52
N ILE A 156 -8.34 -3.72 28.24
CA ILE A 156 -9.06 -2.50 27.82
C ILE A 156 -10.55 -2.56 28.15
N LEU A 157 -11.13 -3.75 28.38
CA LEU A 157 -12.54 -3.93 28.72
C LEU A 157 -12.90 -3.55 30.16
N LYS A 158 -11.90 -3.18 30.99
CA LYS A 158 -12.14 -2.68 32.34
C LYS A 158 -13.02 -1.41 32.35
N ASP A 159 -12.97 -0.65 31.26
CA ASP A 159 -13.67 0.61 31.03
C ASP A 159 -14.03 0.67 29.54
N ASP A 160 -15.26 0.98 29.18
CA ASP A 160 -15.67 1.07 27.79
C ASP A 160 -15.45 2.47 27.19
N ASP A 161 -15.03 3.47 27.98
CA ASP A 161 -14.95 4.88 27.60
C ASP A 161 -13.63 5.30 26.94
N TRP A 162 -13.19 4.49 25.98
CA TRP A 162 -12.01 4.73 25.14
C TRP A 162 -12.37 4.98 23.67
N GLN A 163 -11.41 5.48 22.91
CA GLN A 163 -11.48 5.51 21.46
C GLN A 163 -10.11 5.32 20.83
N LEU A 164 -10.07 4.51 19.78
CA LEU A 164 -8.98 4.52 18.81
C LEU A 164 -9.07 5.80 18.00
N VAL A 165 -7.95 6.44 17.75
CA VAL A 165 -7.88 7.62 16.88
C VAL A 165 -7.60 7.25 15.43
N GLN A 166 -7.66 8.25 14.55
CA GLN A 166 -7.38 8.08 13.13
C GLN A 166 -6.03 7.38 12.86
N GLY A 167 -6.02 6.43 11.92
CA GLY A 167 -4.86 5.60 11.60
C GLY A 167 -4.55 4.50 12.62
N ASN A 168 -5.37 4.33 13.67
CA ASN A 168 -5.14 3.36 14.75
C ASN A 168 -3.76 3.56 15.43
N HIS A 169 -3.27 4.80 15.47
CA HIS A 169 -1.92 5.09 15.99
C HIS A 169 -1.85 5.13 17.51
N TYR A 170 -2.96 5.49 18.15
CA TYR A 170 -3.10 5.51 19.60
C TYR A 170 -4.55 5.32 20.04
N VAL A 171 -4.70 4.96 21.31
CA VAL A 171 -5.97 4.88 22.02
C VAL A 171 -6.00 5.94 23.12
N VAL A 172 -7.13 6.60 23.28
CA VAL A 172 -7.35 7.61 24.33
C VAL A 172 -8.59 7.27 25.12
N HIS A 173 -8.62 7.68 26.39
CA HIS A 173 -9.83 7.67 27.20
C HIS A 173 -10.61 8.98 26.98
N ASN A 174 -11.92 8.92 26.77
CA ASN A 174 -12.70 10.11 26.40
C ASN A 174 -12.81 11.14 27.53
N LYS A 175 -12.86 10.69 28.79
CA LYS A 175 -12.78 11.56 29.98
C LYS A 175 -11.35 11.95 30.41
N GLY A 176 -10.33 11.55 29.65
CA GLY A 176 -8.93 11.86 29.97
C GLY A 176 -8.29 11.01 31.07
N ASN A 177 -8.89 9.87 31.44
CA ASN A 177 -8.21 8.90 32.31
C ASN A 177 -6.99 8.28 31.59
N GLU A 178 -6.03 7.80 32.37
CA GLU A 178 -4.86 7.11 31.82
C GLU A 178 -5.22 5.73 31.28
N ILE A 179 -4.78 5.43 30.06
CA ILE A 179 -4.77 4.07 29.49
C ILE A 179 -3.45 3.41 29.88
N ILE A 180 -3.52 2.31 30.62
CA ILE A 180 -2.31 1.58 31.04
C ILE A 180 -1.72 0.93 29.80
N SER A 181 -0.56 1.42 29.35
CA SER A 181 0.03 0.97 28.10
C SER A 181 1.52 0.70 28.20
N VAL A 182 2.01 -0.16 27.31
CA VAL A 182 3.44 -0.47 27.18
C VAL A 182 3.89 -0.07 25.79
N ARG A 183 5.07 0.53 25.71
CA ARG A 183 5.74 0.82 24.44
C ARG A 183 6.89 -0.18 24.28
N ASP A 184 6.78 -1.01 23.26
CA ASP A 184 7.88 -1.87 22.84
C ASP A 184 8.54 -1.27 21.60
N HIS A 185 9.84 -1.08 21.69
CA HIS A 185 10.67 -0.49 20.63
C HIS A 185 11.53 -1.53 19.92
N SER A 186 11.49 -2.79 20.35
CA SER A 186 12.20 -3.91 19.76
C SER A 186 11.47 -4.50 18.55
N ILE A 187 10.16 -4.25 18.44
CA ILE A 187 9.30 -4.75 17.37
C ILE A 187 8.86 -3.61 16.46
N GLU A 188 8.96 -3.85 15.16
CA GLU A 188 8.65 -2.91 14.09
C GLU A 188 7.64 -3.55 13.13
N LEU A 189 6.41 -3.06 13.13
CA LEU A 189 5.46 -3.41 12.09
C LEU A 189 5.92 -2.80 10.77
N TYR A 190 6.10 -3.66 9.78
CA TYR A 190 6.56 -3.26 8.48
C TYR A 190 5.40 -2.76 7.64
N HIS A 191 5.55 -1.57 7.07
CA HIS A 191 4.54 -0.94 6.22
C HIS A 191 5.13 -0.72 4.83
N ILE A 192 4.41 -1.16 3.80
CA ILE A 192 4.85 -1.13 2.40
C ILE A 192 3.93 -0.16 1.62
N PRO A 193 4.07 1.17 1.83
CA PRO A 193 3.12 2.17 1.30
C PRO A 193 3.06 2.23 -0.23
N ILE A 194 4.16 1.84 -0.88
CA ILE A 194 4.36 1.84 -2.33
C ILE A 194 4.91 0.47 -2.73
N GLN A 195 4.09 -0.29 -3.46
CA GLN A 195 4.35 -1.68 -3.83
C GLN A 195 4.98 -1.80 -5.22
N SER A 196 4.65 -0.85 -6.10
CA SER A 196 5.11 -0.75 -7.49
C SER A 196 4.89 0.67 -8.00
N TYR A 197 5.43 0.97 -9.18
CA TYR A 197 5.12 2.20 -9.91
C TYR A 197 3.63 2.34 -10.23
N ASN A 198 3.00 1.30 -10.79
CA ASN A 198 1.60 1.36 -11.21
C ASN A 198 0.66 1.56 -10.03
N LYS A 199 0.86 0.83 -8.92
CA LYS A 199 0.09 1.01 -7.69
C LYS A 199 0.27 2.39 -7.10
N PHE A 200 1.50 2.93 -7.13
CA PHE A 200 1.73 4.30 -6.68
C PHE A 200 0.94 5.30 -7.51
N MET A 201 0.98 5.20 -8.84
CA MET A 201 0.21 6.06 -9.73
C MET A 201 -1.30 5.95 -9.48
N LEU A 202 -1.84 4.74 -9.34
CA LEU A 202 -3.25 4.51 -9.03
C LEU A 202 -3.65 5.12 -7.67
N LYS A 203 -2.78 5.02 -6.66
CA LYS A 203 -3.00 5.63 -5.33
C LYS A 203 -3.04 7.15 -5.42
N LEU A 204 -2.15 7.77 -6.21
CA LEU A 204 -2.15 9.22 -6.47
C LEU A 204 -3.39 9.69 -7.21
N MET A 205 -3.78 8.98 -8.28
CA MET A 205 -4.96 9.31 -9.07
C MET A 205 -6.24 9.18 -8.23
N SER A 206 -6.38 8.09 -7.48
CA SER A 206 -7.53 7.87 -6.58
C SER A 206 -7.61 8.94 -5.50
N GLY A 207 -6.46 9.31 -4.91
CA GLY A 207 -6.37 10.41 -3.95
C GLY A 207 -6.77 11.76 -4.54
N SER A 208 -6.23 12.11 -5.72
CA SER A 208 -6.56 13.35 -6.46
C SER A 208 -8.05 13.42 -6.85
N LEU A 209 -8.60 12.32 -7.38
CA LEU A 209 -10.01 12.22 -7.74
C LEU A 209 -10.91 12.47 -6.52
N ARG A 210 -10.56 11.89 -5.36
CA ARG A 210 -11.28 12.10 -4.10
C ARG A 210 -11.26 13.56 -3.67
N LEU A 211 -10.13 14.24 -3.78
CA LEU A 211 -10.03 15.66 -3.41
C LEU A 211 -10.93 16.53 -4.29
N ARG A 212 -11.01 16.21 -5.58
CA ARG A 212 -11.89 16.91 -6.52
C ARG A 212 -13.37 16.66 -6.25
N LEU A 213 -13.72 15.48 -5.74
CA LEU A 213 -15.06 15.13 -5.30
C LEU A 213 -15.47 15.82 -4.00
N GLU A 214 -14.58 15.81 -3.01
CA GLU A 214 -14.84 16.37 -1.69
C GLU A 214 -14.32 17.81 -1.62
N LYS A 215 -15.04 18.77 -2.23
CA LYS A 215 -14.69 20.21 -2.21
C LYS A 215 -14.34 20.75 -0.81
N LYS A 216 -14.88 20.15 0.25
CA LYS A 216 -14.58 20.46 1.66
C LYS A 216 -13.13 20.10 2.05
N LEU A 217 -12.55 19.02 1.54
CA LEU A 217 -11.15 18.64 1.79
C LEU A 217 -10.18 19.63 1.14
N LEU A 218 -10.45 20.05 -0.10
CA LEU A 218 -9.67 21.10 -0.79
C LEU A 218 -9.68 22.42 0.00
N SER A 219 -10.83 22.81 0.55
CA SER A 219 -10.95 24.03 1.36
C SER A 219 -10.20 23.97 2.70
N GLN A 220 -9.79 22.78 3.15
CA GLN A 220 -9.02 22.56 4.39
C GLN A 220 -7.53 22.29 4.14
N GLY A 221 -7.08 22.30 2.87
CA GLY A 221 -5.68 22.03 2.49
C GLY A 221 -5.22 20.58 2.68
N LEU A 222 -6.11 19.69 3.10
CA LEU A 222 -5.80 18.27 3.33
C LEU A 222 -5.69 17.56 1.98
N GLY A 223 -4.55 16.90 1.74
CA GLY A 223 -4.29 16.12 0.52
C GLY A 223 -3.87 16.92 -0.71
N ALA A 224 -3.81 18.25 -0.66
CA ALA A 224 -3.36 19.10 -1.78
C ALA A 224 -1.97 18.71 -2.33
N HIS A 225 -1.11 18.14 -1.48
CA HIS A 225 0.19 17.60 -1.89
C HIS A 225 0.07 16.42 -2.87
N TRP A 226 -0.96 15.57 -2.77
CA TRP A 226 -1.19 14.45 -3.68
C TRP A 226 -1.65 14.91 -5.06
N ASP A 227 -2.52 15.93 -5.13
CA ASP A 227 -2.96 16.51 -6.41
C ASP A 227 -1.82 17.27 -7.13
N ALA A 228 -1.01 18.00 -6.36
CA ALA A 228 0.21 18.65 -6.86
C ALA A 228 1.24 17.62 -7.36
N LEU A 229 1.44 16.53 -6.61
CA LEU A 229 2.32 15.44 -7.01
C LEU A 229 1.81 14.75 -8.27
N ASN A 230 0.53 14.37 -8.31
CA ASN A 230 -0.07 13.76 -9.50
C ASN A 230 0.14 14.65 -10.75
N SER A 231 -0.13 15.95 -10.62
CA SER A 231 0.09 16.93 -11.69
C SER A 231 1.56 17.06 -12.11
N LYS A 232 2.51 16.99 -11.16
CA LYS A 232 3.94 16.98 -11.44
C LYS A 232 4.33 15.73 -12.23
N ILE A 233 3.95 14.55 -11.75
CA ILE A 233 4.34 13.27 -12.35
C ILE A 233 3.77 13.15 -13.76
N SER A 234 2.52 13.56 -13.99
CA SER A 234 1.92 13.55 -15.33
C SER A 234 2.67 14.43 -16.34
N ARG A 235 3.42 15.44 -15.89
CA ARG A 235 4.15 16.38 -16.77
C ARG A 235 5.63 16.05 -16.93
N LEU A 236 6.28 15.61 -15.85
CA LEU A 236 7.73 15.52 -15.76
C LEU A 236 8.22 14.09 -15.49
N GLY A 237 7.31 13.15 -15.23
CA GLY A 237 7.64 11.84 -14.69
C GLY A 237 8.07 11.92 -13.22
N ILE A 238 8.53 10.78 -12.71
CA ILE A 238 9.10 10.62 -11.38
C ILE A 238 10.25 9.63 -11.47
N ASP A 239 11.37 9.94 -10.82
CA ASP A 239 12.51 9.04 -10.77
C ASP A 239 12.41 8.07 -9.57
N HIS A 240 13.30 7.07 -9.57
CA HIS A 240 13.30 6.02 -8.56
C HIS A 240 13.58 6.56 -7.15
N ASP A 241 14.53 7.50 -7.02
CA ASP A 241 14.94 8.10 -5.74
C ASP A 241 13.80 8.92 -5.12
N GLU A 242 13.01 9.58 -5.96
CA GLU A 242 11.82 10.31 -5.53
C GLU A 242 10.73 9.35 -5.01
N ILE A 243 10.51 8.21 -5.66
CA ILE A 243 9.59 7.18 -5.14
C ILE A 243 10.11 6.60 -3.82
N LEU A 244 11.40 6.26 -3.74
CA LEU A 244 12.05 5.82 -2.50
C LEU A 244 11.84 6.82 -1.36
N SER A 245 12.02 8.11 -1.64
CA SER A 245 11.80 9.19 -0.67
C SER A 245 10.35 9.23 -0.18
N TYR A 246 9.36 9.08 -1.07
CA TYR A 246 7.95 8.98 -0.68
C TYR A 246 7.63 7.71 0.11
N SER A 247 8.26 6.58 -0.21
CA SER A 247 8.11 5.35 0.56
C SER A 247 8.63 5.55 1.99
N MET A 248 9.82 6.13 2.14
CA MET A 248 10.48 6.28 3.44
C MET A 248 9.76 7.30 4.35
N GLY A 249 9.34 8.45 3.81
CA GLY A 249 8.71 9.51 4.59
C GLY A 249 7.18 9.45 4.67
N TYR A 250 6.57 8.36 4.16
CA TYR A 250 5.13 8.29 3.94
C TYR A 250 4.32 8.83 5.14
N PRO A 251 3.35 9.74 4.92
CA PRO A 251 2.79 10.16 3.62
C PRO A 251 3.57 11.28 2.89
N ASN A 252 4.68 11.75 3.45
CA ASN A 252 5.49 12.82 2.86
C ASN A 252 6.80 12.27 2.28
N LYS A 253 7.68 13.15 1.81
CA LYS A 253 9.05 12.80 1.47
C LYS A 253 9.89 12.57 2.73
N GLY A 254 10.69 11.53 2.72
CA GLY A 254 11.70 11.21 3.72
C GLY A 254 13.10 11.23 3.12
N GLU A 255 14.11 11.13 3.98
CA GLU A 255 15.50 11.09 3.56
C GLU A 255 15.89 9.69 3.07
N ILE A 256 16.77 9.61 2.08
CA ILE A 256 17.22 8.35 1.46
C ILE A 256 18.73 8.11 1.59
N ASP A 257 19.43 8.94 2.37
CA ASP A 257 20.88 8.91 2.46
C ASP A 257 21.42 7.70 3.26
N ASP A 258 20.59 7.11 4.12
CA ASP A 258 20.97 6.06 5.09
C ASP A 258 20.12 4.79 4.95
N LEU A 259 19.87 4.34 3.71
CA LEU A 259 19.12 3.11 3.46
C LEU A 259 19.97 1.85 3.69
N VAL A 260 19.33 0.83 4.26
CA VAL A 260 19.84 -0.54 4.32
C VAL A 260 18.80 -1.52 3.81
N PHE A 261 19.25 -2.73 3.53
CA PHE A 261 18.33 -3.83 3.28
C PHE A 261 17.79 -4.40 4.59
N LEU A 262 16.52 -4.75 4.56
CA LEU A 262 15.85 -5.46 5.65
C LEU A 262 16.48 -6.83 5.84
N ASP A 263 16.91 -7.11 7.07
CA ASP A 263 17.40 -8.43 7.50
C ASP A 263 16.26 -9.23 8.13
N PHE A 264 15.19 -9.41 7.33
CA PHE A 264 14.01 -10.19 7.70
C PHE A 264 13.34 -10.67 6.41
N ASP A 265 13.03 -11.95 6.36
CA ASP A 265 12.17 -12.55 5.37
C ASP A 265 10.76 -12.72 5.95
N PHE A 266 9.76 -12.83 5.07
CA PHE A 266 8.36 -13.05 5.44
C PHE A 266 7.97 -14.51 5.20
N PRO A 267 8.44 -15.47 6.03
CA PRO A 267 8.33 -16.91 5.73
C PRO A 267 6.89 -17.43 5.66
N TYR A 268 5.94 -16.71 6.25
CA TYR A 268 4.53 -17.04 6.22
C TYR A 268 3.86 -16.70 4.87
N ILE A 269 4.47 -15.84 4.04
CA ILE A 269 3.94 -15.43 2.74
C ILE A 269 4.26 -16.49 1.68
N LYS A 270 3.20 -17.06 1.11
CA LYS A 270 3.25 -18.17 0.14
C LYS A 270 2.75 -17.73 -1.24
N ALA A 271 1.76 -16.83 -1.26
CA ALA A 271 1.19 -16.30 -2.49
C ALA A 271 2.22 -15.41 -3.22
N PRO A 272 2.39 -15.60 -4.54
CA PRO A 272 3.23 -14.71 -5.32
C PRO A 272 2.58 -13.34 -5.48
N ILE A 273 3.34 -12.28 -5.26
CA ILE A 273 2.83 -10.90 -5.34
C ILE A 273 3.42 -10.21 -6.57
N ILE A 274 2.73 -10.39 -7.69
CA ILE A 274 3.10 -9.87 -9.01
C ILE A 274 1.91 -9.10 -9.60
N GLU A 275 2.19 -7.98 -10.25
CA GLU A 275 1.24 -7.24 -11.06
C GLU A 275 0.97 -7.97 -12.37
N THR A 276 -0.04 -8.83 -12.36
CA THR A 276 -0.54 -9.44 -13.59
C THR A 276 -1.41 -8.44 -14.35
N ASP A 277 -1.48 -8.58 -15.67
CA ASP A 277 -2.37 -7.77 -16.52
C ASP A 277 -3.83 -7.82 -16.06
N ALA A 278 -4.27 -8.97 -15.52
CA ALA A 278 -5.62 -9.12 -14.99
C ALA A 278 -5.86 -8.26 -13.73
N VAL A 279 -4.88 -8.17 -12.83
CA VAL A 279 -4.96 -7.33 -11.62
C VAL A 279 -4.93 -5.85 -12.01
N LEU A 280 -4.00 -5.46 -12.90
CA LEU A 280 -3.91 -4.08 -13.40
C LEU A 280 -5.19 -3.67 -14.12
N SER A 281 -5.71 -4.50 -15.03
CA SER A 281 -6.96 -4.24 -15.75
C SER A 281 -8.15 -4.10 -14.79
N SER A 282 -8.20 -4.93 -13.74
CA SER A 282 -9.26 -4.82 -12.73
C SER A 282 -9.18 -3.53 -11.93
N LEU A 283 -7.97 -3.07 -11.59
CA LEU A 283 -7.75 -1.80 -10.90
C LEU A 283 -8.11 -0.60 -11.79
N LEU A 284 -7.69 -0.64 -13.05
CA LEU A 284 -7.99 0.38 -14.06
C LEU A 284 -9.49 0.50 -14.30
N GLN A 285 -10.17 -0.63 -14.53
CA GLN A 285 -11.62 -0.64 -14.72
C GLN A 285 -12.34 -0.09 -13.49
N GLY A 286 -11.86 -0.44 -12.29
CA GLY A 286 -12.40 0.09 -11.05
C GLY A 286 -12.28 1.61 -10.96
N MET A 287 -11.11 2.15 -11.33
CA MET A 287 -10.87 3.59 -11.40
C MET A 287 -11.73 4.28 -12.47
N MET A 288 -11.83 3.72 -13.68
CA MET A 288 -12.68 4.26 -14.75
C MET A 288 -14.15 4.32 -14.33
N ASN A 289 -14.65 3.27 -13.67
CA ASN A 289 -16.00 3.25 -13.13
C ASN A 289 -16.23 4.36 -12.09
N GLN A 290 -15.22 4.68 -11.27
CA GLN A 290 -15.29 5.82 -10.36
C GLN A 290 -15.37 7.11 -11.14
N VAL A 291 -14.51 7.33 -12.15
CA VAL A 291 -14.49 8.55 -12.97
C VAL A 291 -15.81 8.78 -13.70
N SER A 292 -16.36 7.76 -14.36
CA SER A 292 -17.63 7.86 -15.10
C SER A 292 -18.80 8.24 -14.20
N ARG A 293 -18.85 7.77 -12.96
CA ARG A 293 -19.90 8.15 -11.98
C ARG A 293 -19.89 9.64 -11.64
N ILE A 294 -18.79 10.33 -11.90
CA ILE A 294 -18.56 11.72 -11.50
C ILE A 294 -18.83 12.68 -12.67
N GLY A 295 -18.94 12.15 -13.89
CA GLY A 295 -19.10 12.97 -15.09
C GLY A 295 -17.87 13.83 -15.41
N LEU A 296 -16.68 13.39 -14.97
CA LEU A 296 -15.42 14.01 -15.36
C LEU A 296 -15.02 13.53 -16.75
N ASP A 297 -14.57 14.48 -17.58
CA ASP A 297 -14.07 14.21 -18.92
C ASP A 297 -12.78 13.38 -18.84
N THR A 298 -12.81 12.18 -19.43
CA THR A 298 -11.76 11.15 -19.32
C THR A 298 -10.54 11.43 -20.21
N ASP A 299 -10.60 12.48 -21.02
CA ASP A 299 -9.60 12.84 -22.05
C ASP A 299 -8.19 13.13 -21.51
N ASN A 300 -8.00 13.17 -20.18
CA ASN A 300 -6.69 13.35 -19.53
C ASN A 300 -6.24 12.14 -18.68
N ILE A 301 -6.97 11.01 -18.69
CA ILE A 301 -6.55 9.77 -18.03
C ILE A 301 -5.75 8.95 -19.04
N VAL A 302 -4.45 9.21 -19.12
CA VAL A 302 -3.51 8.37 -19.87
C VAL A 302 -2.84 7.42 -18.90
N LEU A 303 -3.27 6.15 -18.90
CA LEU A 303 -2.48 5.03 -18.42
C LEU A 303 -2.15 4.18 -19.64
N LEU A 304 -0.88 3.82 -19.78
CA LEU A 304 -0.35 3.10 -20.94
C LEU A 304 -1.01 1.71 -21.03
N GLU A 305 -2.08 1.59 -21.82
CA GLU A 305 -2.49 0.31 -22.37
C GLU A 305 -1.39 -0.16 -23.35
N GLU A 306 -0.90 -1.38 -23.18
CA GLU A 306 -0.18 -2.07 -24.25
C GLU A 306 -1.15 -2.28 -25.42
N THR A 307 -1.14 -1.38 -26.39
CA THR A 307 -1.63 -1.69 -27.72
C THR A 307 -0.51 -2.39 -28.48
N LYS A 308 -0.69 -3.70 -28.70
CA LYS A 308 0.00 -4.41 -29.78
C LYS A 308 -0.24 -3.68 -31.09
N SER A 309 0.82 -3.11 -31.66
CA SER A 309 0.96 -2.93 -33.10
C SER A 309 2.40 -3.33 -33.47
N ASP A 310 2.55 -4.01 -34.61
CA ASP A 310 3.73 -4.76 -35.05
C ASP A 310 5.03 -3.93 -35.31
N HIS A 311 5.22 -2.78 -34.66
CA HIS A 311 6.37 -1.89 -34.86
C HIS A 311 7.53 -2.12 -33.87
N GLU A 312 7.46 -3.20 -33.09
CA GLU A 312 8.33 -3.41 -31.92
C GLU A 312 9.65 -4.15 -32.21
N LYS A 313 10.25 -3.92 -33.39
CA LYS A 313 11.62 -4.42 -33.64
C LYS A 313 12.54 -3.27 -34.00
N LEU A 314 13.54 -3.07 -33.14
CA LEU A 314 14.70 -2.27 -33.46
C LEU A 314 15.25 -2.72 -34.83
N PRO A 315 15.44 -1.80 -35.79
CA PRO A 315 15.99 -2.14 -37.10
C PRO A 315 17.30 -2.92 -36.95
N TYR A 316 17.50 -3.94 -37.78
CA TYR A 316 18.63 -4.87 -37.62
C TYR A 316 20.00 -4.17 -37.75
N ASP A 317 20.05 -3.06 -38.48
CA ASP A 317 21.22 -2.23 -38.74
C ASP A 317 21.34 -1.03 -37.79
N PHE A 318 20.54 -0.98 -36.70
CA PHE A 318 20.58 0.11 -35.73
C PHE A 318 21.91 0.16 -34.96
N ASP A 319 22.60 1.30 -35.03
CA ASP A 319 23.83 1.59 -34.27
C ASP A 319 23.57 2.70 -33.24
N ALA A 320 23.58 2.35 -31.96
CA ALA A 320 23.29 3.27 -30.86
C ALA A 320 24.29 4.44 -30.75
N LYS A 321 25.58 4.22 -31.05
CA LYS A 321 26.58 5.31 -31.01
C LYS A 321 26.33 6.28 -32.14
N LYS A 322 25.94 5.76 -33.31
CA LYS A 322 25.63 6.59 -34.45
C LYS A 322 24.31 7.34 -34.26
N TYR A 323 23.30 6.67 -33.72
CA TYR A 323 22.03 7.29 -33.36
C TYR A 323 22.20 8.43 -32.35
N LEU A 324 23.01 8.26 -31.31
CA LEU A 324 23.33 9.33 -30.37
C LEU A 324 24.16 10.47 -31.00
N SER A 325 25.02 10.16 -31.96
CA SER A 325 25.79 11.20 -32.68
C SER A 325 24.91 12.03 -33.62
N LEU A 326 23.89 11.41 -34.20
CA LEU A 326 22.92 12.05 -35.10
C LEU A 326 21.79 12.75 -34.33
N ASN A 327 21.50 12.29 -33.11
CA ASN A 327 20.46 12.79 -32.22
C ASN A 327 21.07 13.12 -30.84
N PRO A 328 21.95 14.14 -30.76
CA PRO A 328 22.69 14.46 -29.53
C PRO A 328 21.80 14.97 -28.39
N ASP A 329 20.55 15.34 -28.66
CA ASP A 329 19.54 15.61 -27.64
C ASP A 329 19.16 14.35 -26.84
N VAL A 330 19.24 13.17 -27.45
CA VAL A 330 18.96 11.88 -26.81
C VAL A 330 20.02 11.52 -25.75
N LEU A 331 21.24 12.04 -25.86
CA LEU A 331 22.30 11.89 -24.84
C LEU A 331 21.91 12.48 -23.48
N ASN A 332 20.99 13.45 -23.48
CA ASN A 332 20.47 14.09 -22.27
C ASN A 332 19.08 13.55 -21.88
N SER A 333 18.60 12.48 -22.53
CA SER A 333 17.34 11.83 -22.16
C SER A 333 17.55 10.73 -21.10
N VAL A 334 16.53 10.46 -20.27
CA VAL A 334 16.53 9.38 -19.25
C VAL A 334 16.32 7.98 -19.84
N PHE A 335 16.14 7.89 -21.16
CA PHE A 335 15.93 6.64 -21.88
C PHE A 335 17.23 6.22 -22.57
N ASN A 336 17.53 4.91 -22.58
CA ASN A 336 18.63 4.42 -23.41
C ASN A 336 18.26 4.56 -24.90
N PRO A 337 19.25 4.68 -25.80
CA PRO A 337 19.03 5.06 -27.20
C PRO A 337 18.08 4.13 -27.95
N GLU A 338 18.14 2.83 -27.65
CA GLU A 338 17.33 1.77 -28.24
C GLU A 338 15.88 1.88 -27.78
N PHE A 339 15.64 2.07 -26.47
CA PHE A 339 14.31 2.30 -25.92
C PHE A 339 13.73 3.61 -26.43
N HIS A 340 14.53 4.68 -26.47
CA HIS A 340 14.11 5.95 -27.03
C HIS A 340 13.73 5.79 -28.50
N TYR A 341 14.50 5.05 -29.30
CA TYR A 341 14.18 4.87 -30.71
C TYR A 341 12.91 4.03 -30.91
N MET A 342 12.81 2.89 -30.24
CA MET A 342 11.65 1.99 -30.35
C MET A 342 10.36 2.64 -29.84
N ARG A 343 10.47 3.51 -28.83
CA ARG A 343 9.31 4.15 -28.21
C ARG A 343 8.92 5.49 -28.86
N TYR A 344 9.89 6.20 -29.43
CA TYR A 344 9.69 7.57 -29.92
C TYR A 344 10.41 7.82 -31.25
N GLY A 345 11.69 7.42 -31.37
CA GLY A 345 12.53 7.80 -32.50
C GLY A 345 12.07 7.24 -33.86
N PHE A 346 11.43 6.08 -33.91
CA PHE A 346 10.85 5.51 -35.13
C PHE A 346 9.70 6.38 -35.67
N ASP A 347 8.75 6.72 -34.80
CA ASP A 347 7.58 7.53 -35.15
C ASP A 347 7.95 8.99 -35.43
N GLU A 348 9.01 9.50 -34.79
CA GLU A 348 9.57 10.83 -35.04
C GLU A 348 10.42 10.90 -36.32
N GLY A 349 10.63 9.77 -37.00
CA GLY A 349 11.45 9.70 -38.22
C GLY A 349 12.93 10.00 -37.97
N ARG A 350 13.42 9.76 -36.75
CA ARG A 350 14.81 10.05 -36.38
C ARG A 350 15.76 9.11 -37.10
N LEU A 351 16.83 9.67 -37.64
CA LEU A 351 17.82 8.90 -38.39
C LEU A 351 18.73 8.12 -37.43
N TYR A 352 18.85 6.82 -37.70
CA TYR A 352 19.70 5.89 -36.96
C TYR A 352 20.77 5.23 -37.83
N THR A 353 20.66 5.39 -39.15
CA THR A 353 21.64 5.01 -40.18
C THR A 353 21.72 6.10 -41.26
N GLN A 354 22.67 5.95 -42.21
CA GLN A 354 22.83 6.82 -43.37
C GLN A 354 22.70 6.00 -44.65
#